data_AF-A0A975QQ34-F1
#
_entry.id   AF-A0A975QQ34-F1
#
_cell.length_a   1.000
_cell.length_b   1.000
_cell.length_c   1.000
_cell.angle_alpha   90.00
_cell.angle_beta   90.00
_cell.angle_gamma   90.00
#
_symmetry.space_group_name_H-M   'P 1'
#
loop_
_entity.id
_entity.type
_entity.pdbx_description
1 polymer ?
#
loop_
_entity_poly.entity_id
_entity_poly.type
_entity_poly.pdbx_seq_one_letter_code
_entity_poly.pdbx_strand_id
1 'polypeptide(L)'
;MNEVEAKINELINLISDQEEVKRYKQIEKEMHQNKYIINKIEDFKKFQKKMVIYESHHNQIPEEVNKRYNSLYNELLEIPIYNEYITLQKEINELLQEITKIIEFELSLK
;
A
#
# COMPACT_ATOMS: atom_id res chain seq x y z
N MET A 1 19.78 -15.89 -15.44
CA MET A 1 18.43 -16.03 -14.88
C MET A 1 18.31 -17.44 -14.34
N ASN A 2 18.07 -17.59 -13.04
CA ASN A 2 17.78 -18.89 -12.44
C ASN A 2 16.34 -19.30 -12.84
N GLU A 3 16.04 -20.59 -12.98
CA GLU A 3 14.70 -21.11 -13.31
C GLU A 3 13.62 -20.57 -12.36
N VAL A 4 13.96 -20.42 -11.08
CA VAL A 4 13.08 -19.81 -10.06
C VAL A 4 12.71 -18.36 -10.40
N GLU A 5 13.66 -17.57 -10.89
CA GLU A 5 13.44 -16.17 -11.28
C GLU A 5 12.49 -16.08 -12.49
N ALA A 6 12.61 -17.01 -13.44
CA ALA A 6 11.69 -17.11 -14.58
C ALA A 6 10.25 -17.40 -14.11
N LYS A 7 10.08 -18.35 -13.17
CA LYS A 7 8.78 -18.71 -12.61
C LYS A 7 8.15 -17.60 -11.76
N ILE A 8 8.96 -16.84 -11.02
CA ILE A 8 8.50 -15.64 -10.31
C ILE A 8 7.99 -14.59 -11.31
N ASN A 9 8.69 -14.37 -12.42
CA ASN A 9 8.24 -13.43 -13.46
C ASN A 9 6.92 -13.87 -14.12
N GLU A 10 6.74 -15.18 -14.38
CA GLU A 10 5.46 -15.72 -14.85
C GLU A 10 4.32 -15.41 -13.85
N LEU A 11 4.55 -15.64 -12.56
CA LEU A 11 3.58 -15.33 -11.51
C LEU A 11 3.25 -13.84 -11.42
N ILE A 12 4.27 -12.96 -11.50
CA ILE A 12 4.08 -11.51 -11.51
C ILE A 12 3.20 -11.06 -12.67
N ASN A 13 3.38 -11.67 -13.85
CA ASN A 13 2.57 -11.35 -15.03
C ASN A 13 1.10 -11.76 -14.81
N LEU A 14 0.85 -12.96 -14.29
CA LEU A 14 -0.51 -13.44 -14.00
C LEU A 14 -1.24 -12.53 -13.00
N ILE A 15 -0.54 -12.07 -11.95
CA ILE A 15 -1.09 -11.14 -10.96
C ILE A 15 -1.31 -9.77 -11.60
N SER A 16 -0.35 -9.28 -12.37
CA SER A 16 -0.44 -7.97 -13.04
C SER A 16 -1.57 -7.89 -14.06
N ASP A 17 -2.02 -9.02 -14.59
CA ASP A 17 -3.10 -9.09 -15.55
C ASP A 17 -4.51 -9.11 -14.94
N GLN A 18 -4.63 -9.29 -13.62
CA GLN A 18 -5.90 -9.19 -12.90
C GLN A 18 -6.51 -7.79 -13.04
N GLU A 19 -7.83 -7.72 -13.11
CA GLU A 19 -8.56 -6.46 -13.32
C GLU A 19 -8.34 -5.48 -12.18
N GLU A 20 -8.29 -5.97 -10.94
CA GLU A 20 -8.05 -5.22 -9.72
C GLU A 20 -6.67 -4.57 -9.73
N VAL A 21 -5.65 -5.29 -10.20
CA VAL A 21 -4.27 -4.77 -10.30
C VAL A 21 -4.14 -3.75 -11.42
N LYS A 22 -4.82 -3.97 -12.56
CA LYS A 22 -4.90 -2.98 -13.64
C LYS A 22 -5.61 -1.71 -13.19
N ARG A 23 -6.72 -1.85 -12.47
CA ARG A 23 -7.50 -0.75 -11.89
C ARG A 23 -6.70 0.03 -10.86
N TYR A 24 -6.00 -0.66 -9.95
CA TYR A 24 -5.10 -0.05 -8.97
C TYR A 24 -4.05 0.83 -9.66
N LYS A 25 -3.35 0.30 -10.68
CA LYS A 25 -2.32 1.05 -11.44
C LYS A 25 -2.91 2.25 -12.18
N GLN A 26 -4.13 2.11 -12.71
CA GLN A 26 -4.82 3.22 -13.38
C GLN A 26 -5.13 4.35 -12.38
N ILE A 27 -5.77 4.02 -11.26
CA ILE A 27 -6.13 4.98 -10.22
C ILE A 27 -4.89 5.67 -9.68
N GLU A 28 -3.82 4.92 -9.42
CA GLU A 28 -2.54 5.47 -8.97
C GLU A 28 -2.03 6.56 -9.94
N LYS A 29 -2.11 6.32 -11.24
CA LYS A 29 -1.72 7.29 -12.26
C LYS A 29 -2.62 8.53 -12.25
N GLU A 30 -3.93 8.34 -12.17
CA GLU A 30 -4.90 9.44 -12.12
C GLU A 30 -4.69 10.32 -10.86
N MET A 31 -4.44 9.70 -9.71
CA MET A 31 -4.14 10.39 -8.46
C MET A 31 -2.83 11.16 -8.52
N HIS A 32 -1.76 10.58 -9.10
CA HIS A 32 -0.48 11.27 -9.27
C HIS A 32 -0.57 12.50 -10.18
N GLN A 33 -1.51 12.52 -11.13
CA GLN A 33 -1.74 13.68 -11.99
C GLN A 33 -2.50 14.81 -11.28
N ASN A 34 -3.21 14.50 -10.19
CA ASN A 34 -3.97 15.46 -9.42
C ASN A 34 -3.11 16.09 -8.30
N LYS A 35 -2.67 17.34 -8.51
CA LYS A 35 -1.84 18.10 -7.55
C LYS A 35 -2.46 18.21 -6.15
N TYR A 36 -3.78 18.32 -6.05
CA TYR A 36 -4.45 18.42 -4.75
C TYR A 36 -4.36 17.10 -3.97
N ILE A 37 -4.65 15.99 -4.65
CA ILE A 37 -4.60 14.65 -4.05
C ILE A 37 -3.17 14.30 -3.66
N ILE A 38 -2.21 14.45 -4.57
CA ILE A 38 -0.83 14.05 -4.31
C ILE A 38 -0.20 14.84 -3.15
N ASN A 39 -0.42 16.15 -3.08
CA ASN A 39 0.08 16.98 -1.99
C ASN A 39 -0.49 16.52 -0.63
N LYS A 40 -1.78 16.17 -0.57
CA LYS A 40 -2.39 15.62 0.65
C LYS A 40 -1.80 14.27 1.04
N ILE A 41 -1.55 13.39 0.06
CA ILE A 41 -0.92 12.09 0.30
C ILE A 41 0.51 12.25 0.82
N GLU A 42 1.28 13.18 0.26
CA GLU A 42 2.64 13.48 0.72
C GLU A 42 2.64 14.00 2.15
N ASP A 43 1.74 14.93 2.48
CA ASP A 43 1.55 15.41 3.85
C ASP A 43 1.15 14.27 4.79
N PHE A 44 0.18 13.44 4.39
CA PHE A 44 -0.26 12.28 5.17
C PHE A 44 0.92 11.32 5.45
N LYS A 45 1.69 10.94 4.42
CA LYS A 45 2.87 10.07 4.54
C LYS A 45 3.95 10.68 5.42
N LYS A 46 4.13 12.01 5.39
CA LYS A 46 5.08 12.72 6.26
C LYS A 46 4.71 12.57 7.73
N PHE A 47 3.43 12.68 8.09
CA PHE A 47 2.97 12.46 9.47
C PHE A 47 3.01 10.98 9.85
N GLN A 48 2.65 10.07 8.94
CA GLN A 48 2.79 8.63 9.14
C GLN A 48 4.24 8.25 9.49
N LYS A 49 5.21 8.76 8.73
CA LYS A 49 6.64 8.52 9.00
C LYS A 49 7.07 9.05 10.37
N LYS A 50 6.57 10.22 10.78
CA LYS A 50 6.84 10.74 12.13
C LYS A 50 6.33 9.78 13.21
N MET A 51 5.11 9.25 13.05
CA MET A 51 4.55 8.27 13.99
C MET A 51 5.43 7.03 14.12
N VAL A 52 5.84 6.43 12.99
CA VAL A 52 6.76 5.28 12.97
C VAL A 52 8.09 5.59 13.66
N ILE A 53 8.63 6.80 13.47
CA ILE A 53 9.87 7.22 14.16
C ILE A 53 9.65 7.27 15.68
N TYR A 54 8.57 7.88 16.17
CA TYR A 54 8.26 7.90 17.60
C TYR A 54 8.11 6.49 18.17
N GLU A 55 7.35 5.62 17.48
CA GLU A 55 7.17 4.22 17.87
C GLU A 55 8.49 3.45 17.93
N SER A 56 9.38 3.65 16.94
CA SER A 56 10.69 2.99 16.89
C SER A 56 11.62 3.39 18.03
N HIS A 57 11.43 4.58 18.60
CA HIS A 57 12.16 5.07 19.76
C HIS A 57 11.44 4.79 21.09
N HIS A 58 10.35 4.01 21.08
CA HIS A 58 9.48 3.77 22.23
C HIS A 58 8.95 5.06 22.89
N ASN A 59 8.88 6.14 22.10
CA ASN A 59 8.36 7.42 22.55
C ASN A 59 6.85 7.48 22.33
N GLN A 60 6.15 8.21 23.21
CA GLN A 60 4.74 8.54 22.96
C GLN A 60 4.63 9.44 21.73
N ILE A 61 3.69 9.10 20.84
CA ILE A 61 3.36 9.93 19.68
C ILE A 61 2.72 11.23 20.19
N PRO A 62 3.24 12.42 19.84
CA PRO A 62 2.64 13.68 20.24
C PRO A 62 1.20 13.77 19.75
N GLU A 63 0.31 14.28 20.61
CA GLU A 63 -1.13 14.39 20.29
C GLU A 63 -1.37 15.19 19.01
N GLU A 64 -0.59 16.25 18.76
CA GLU A 64 -0.65 17.05 17.54
C GLU A 64 -0.34 16.24 16.28
N VAL A 65 0.66 15.35 16.34
CA VAL A 65 1.04 14.46 15.22
C VAL A 65 -0.10 13.49 14.93
N ASN A 66 -0.68 12.88 15.97
CA ASN A 66 -1.81 11.96 15.83
C ASN A 66 -3.06 12.67 15.29
N LYS A 67 -3.40 13.85 15.82
CA LYS A 67 -4.52 14.68 15.33
C LYS A 67 -4.33 15.04 13.87
N ARG A 68 -3.14 15.48 13.46
CA ARG A 68 -2.87 15.86 12.07
C ARG A 68 -2.89 14.66 11.13
N TYR A 69 -2.36 13.52 11.55
CA TYR A 69 -2.45 12.25 10.81
C TYR A 69 -3.93 11.87 10.57
N ASN A 70 -4.74 11.82 11.64
CA ASN A 70 -6.15 11.44 11.54
C ASN A 70 -6.97 12.42 10.70
N SER A 71 -6.72 13.74 10.82
CA SER A 71 -7.36 14.75 9.98
C SER A 71 -7.07 14.52 8.50
N LEU A 72 -5.79 14.38 8.14
CA LEU A 72 -5.38 14.15 6.75
C LEU A 72 -5.92 12.83 6.21
N TYR A 73 -5.95 11.78 7.04
CA TYR A 73 -6.52 10.50 6.66
C TYR A 73 -8.01 10.61 6.35
N ASN A 74 -8.79 11.25 7.23
CA ASN A 74 -10.22 11.46 7.02
C ASN A 74 -10.50 12.31 5.78
N GLU A 75 -9.74 13.40 5.58
CA GLU A 75 -9.86 14.24 4.37
C GLU A 75 -9.53 13.46 3.08
N LEU A 76 -8.59 12.51 3.13
CA LEU A 76 -8.29 11.64 2.00
C LEU A 76 -9.39 10.61 1.76
N LEU A 77 -9.99 10.04 2.82
CA LEU A 77 -11.12 9.09 2.70
C LEU A 77 -12.37 9.72 2.07
N GLU A 78 -12.57 11.03 2.23
CA GLU A 78 -13.65 11.75 1.55
C GLU A 78 -13.48 11.82 0.03
N ILE A 79 -12.27 11.54 -0.49
CA ILE A 79 -11.97 11.56 -1.91
C ILE A 79 -12.28 10.15 -2.50
N PRO A 80 -13.31 10.00 -3.36
CA PRO A 80 -13.76 8.66 -3.79
C PRO A 80 -12.67 7.83 -4.46
N ILE A 81 -11.86 8.46 -5.32
CA ILE A 81 -10.75 7.80 -6.02
C ILE A 81 -9.64 7.34 -5.06
N TYR A 82 -9.40 8.07 -3.97
CA TYR A 82 -8.44 7.65 -2.94
C TYR A 82 -8.98 6.48 -2.13
N ASN A 83 -10.27 6.52 -1.77
CA ASN A 83 -10.92 5.42 -1.04
C ASN A 83 -10.89 4.11 -1.86
N GLU A 84 -11.15 4.19 -3.16
CA GLU A 84 -11.03 3.04 -4.07
C GLU A 84 -9.58 2.54 -4.14
N TYR A 85 -8.60 3.47 -4.26
CA TYR A 85 -7.18 3.14 -4.26
C TYR A 85 -6.74 2.34 -3.03
N ILE A 86 -7.08 2.80 -1.82
CA ILE A 86 -6.66 2.11 -0.59
C ILE A 86 -7.37 0.76 -0.40
N THR A 87 -8.59 0.62 -0.92
CA THR A 87 -9.35 -0.64 -0.88
C THR A 87 -8.67 -1.67 -1.77
N LEU A 88 -8.41 -1.32 -3.04
CA LEU A 88 -7.68 -2.18 -3.97
C LEU A 88 -6.26 -2.48 -3.47
N GLN A 89 -5.58 -1.47 -2.89
CA GLN A 89 -4.26 -1.67 -2.31
C GLN A 89 -4.29 -2.73 -1.20
N LYS A 90 -5.30 -2.71 -0.34
CA LYS A 90 -5.48 -3.68 0.74
C LYS A 90 -5.72 -5.09 0.17
N GLU A 91 -6.64 -5.23 -0.78
CA GLU A 91 -6.95 -6.52 -1.43
C GLU A 91 -5.72 -7.12 -2.12
N ILE A 92 -4.96 -6.30 -2.86
CA ILE A 92 -3.72 -6.74 -3.51
C ILE A 92 -2.68 -7.17 -2.46
N ASN A 93 -2.55 -6.42 -1.36
CA ASN A 93 -1.61 -6.78 -0.29
C ASN A 93 -2.01 -8.09 0.41
N GLU A 94 -3.31 -8.33 0.62
CA GLU A 94 -3.82 -9.58 1.18
C GLU A 94 -3.49 -10.76 0.26
N LEU A 95 -3.74 -10.63 -1.05
CA LEU A 95 -3.37 -11.63 -2.04
C LEU A 95 -1.86 -11.93 -2.01
N LEU A 96 -1.01 -10.90 -1.97
CA LEU A 96 0.45 -11.09 -1.90
C LEU A 96 0.89 -11.79 -0.61
N GLN A 97 0.25 -11.48 0.51
CA GLN A 97 0.51 -12.16 1.78
C GLN A 97 0.09 -13.63 1.74
N GLU A 98 -1.05 -13.96 1.12
CA GLU A 98 -1.48 -15.35 0.93
C GLU A 98 -0.50 -16.14 0.07
N ILE A 99 -0.06 -15.58 -1.05
CA ILE A 99 0.96 -16.19 -1.91
C ILE A 99 2.25 -16.46 -1.13
N THR A 100 2.70 -15.47 -0.35
CA THR A 100 3.89 -15.60 0.49
C THR A 100 3.75 -16.73 1.51
N LYS A 101 2.60 -16.80 2.20
CA LYS A 101 2.31 -17.87 3.17
C LYS A 101 2.29 -19.26 2.51
N ILE A 102 1.73 -19.37 1.31
CA ILE A 102 1.71 -20.64 0.57
C ILE A 102 3.15 -21.08 0.24
N ILE A 103 3.98 -20.16 -0.26
CA ILE A 103 5.38 -20.46 -0.58
C ILE A 103 6.16 -20.87 0.69
N GLU A 104 6.02 -20.11 1.77
CA GLU A 104 6.66 -20.42 3.06
C GLU A 104 6.23 -21.79 3.60
N PHE A 105 4.93 -22.08 3.55
CA PHE A 105 4.37 -23.34 4.00
C PHE A 105 4.94 -24.52 3.21
N GLU A 106 4.92 -24.47 1.88
CA GLU A 106 5.44 -25.55 1.02
C GLU A 106 6.95 -25.77 1.18
N LEU A 107 7.72 -24.71 1.43
CA LEU A 107 9.15 -24.83 1.74
C LEU A 107 9.41 -25.42 3.12
N SER A 108 8.53 -25.16 4.10
CA SER A 108 8.65 -25.69 5.46
C SER A 108 8.23 -27.16 5.62
N LEU A 109 7.46 -27.69 4.67
CA LEU A 109 7.05 -29.10 4.61
C LEU A 109 8.15 -30.04 4.06
N LYS A 110 9.28 -29.49 3.60
CA LYS A 110 10.48 -30.22 3.18
C LYS A 110 11.60 -30.05 4.19
#